data_AF-A0ABD6MZL0-F1
#
_entry.id   AF-A0ABD6MZL0-F1
#
_cell.length_a   1.000
_cell.length_b   1.000
_cell.length_c   1.000
_cell.angle_alpha   90.00
_cell.angle_beta   90.00
_cell.angle_gamma   90.00
#
_symmetry.space_group_name_H-M   'P 1'
#
loop_
_entity.id
_entity.type
_entity.pdbx_description
1 polymer ?
#
loop_
_entity_poly.entity_id
_entity_poly.type
_entity_poly.pdbx_seq_one_letter_code
_entity_poly.pdbx_strand_id
1 'polypeptide(L)'
;MQKLLHLLSENSSLPITTYDAIKPYTIDRPLNTYPDPDLIKHNKHADKEYLVEDEINIHDEFPFILNVTLEDYGLLEDDMFISDFDDGRGLTYNVIDYNERLSTIEMRGVLTGGYAEIDFDATCRLNIEGISKDDYEKLPLHESLAIEAYLLEQEASYKMAFFTYFSAAEAIVRLKTDQIKLETYPELEYAIEHLPLTDKVRIAAKHTFETDKLDTLPLWGELMGLVKTCNSIRNEIAHGLIRRSLTSKDVADAAACYIVLQQALINALPSMPKIVKIYKPQRRRR
;
A
#
# COMPACT_ATOMS: atom_id res chain seq x y z
N MET A 1 -20.84 -1.95 8.73
CA MET A 1 -20.23 -2.69 7.60
C MET A 1 -20.32 -1.97 6.26
N GLN A 2 -21.52 -1.72 5.71
CA GLN A 2 -21.70 -1.18 4.35
C GLN A 2 -20.90 0.11 4.05
N LYS A 3 -20.78 1.01 5.04
CA LYS A 3 -19.96 2.23 4.89
C LYS A 3 -18.47 1.93 4.70
N LEU A 4 -17.93 0.91 5.37
CA LEU A 4 -16.53 0.50 5.20
C LEU A 4 -16.31 -0.13 3.82
N LEU A 5 -17.21 -1.01 3.39
CA LEU A 5 -17.16 -1.60 2.05
C LEU A 5 -17.26 -0.56 0.94
N HIS A 6 -18.09 0.48 1.15
CA HIS A 6 -18.15 1.60 0.23
C HIS A 6 -16.84 2.40 0.19
N LEU A 7 -16.24 2.69 1.35
CA LEU A 7 -14.93 3.35 1.39
C LEU A 7 -13.86 2.51 0.68
N LEU A 8 -13.84 1.19 0.87
CA LEU A 8 -12.93 0.28 0.16
C LEU A 8 -13.15 0.27 -1.35
N SER A 9 -14.40 0.40 -1.80
CA SER A 9 -14.69 0.51 -3.24
C SER A 9 -14.22 1.84 -3.85
N GLU A 10 -14.04 2.88 -3.03
CA GLU A 10 -13.51 4.18 -3.46
C GLU A 10 -11.99 4.27 -3.32
N ASN A 11 -11.41 3.52 -2.39
CA ASN A 11 -9.97 3.48 -2.13
C ASN A 11 -9.55 2.09 -1.63
N SER A 12 -8.86 1.33 -2.49
CA SER A 12 -8.33 0.00 -2.17
C SER A 12 -7.16 0.04 -1.19
N SER A 13 -6.46 1.18 -1.02
CA SER A 13 -5.31 1.29 -0.11
C SER A 13 -5.68 1.38 1.37
N LEU A 14 -6.97 1.51 1.71
CA LEU A 14 -7.40 1.65 3.11
C LEU A 14 -6.81 0.61 4.08
N PRO A 15 -6.67 -0.68 3.75
CA PRO A 15 -6.06 -1.67 4.64
C PRO A 15 -4.65 -1.31 5.12
N ILE A 16 -3.90 -0.54 4.35
CA ILE A 16 -2.51 -0.20 4.63
C ILE A 16 -2.32 1.26 5.07
N THR A 17 -3.29 2.15 4.80
CA THR A 17 -3.19 3.60 5.09
C THR A 17 -2.96 4.00 6.56
N THR A 18 -3.17 3.10 7.51
CA THR A 18 -2.96 3.39 8.95
C THR A 18 -1.63 2.89 9.49
N TYR A 19 -0.72 2.42 8.64
CA TYR A 19 0.57 1.90 9.08
C TYR A 19 1.52 3.04 9.37
N ASP A 20 2.06 3.07 10.59
CA ASP A 20 3.04 4.07 11.01
C ASP A 20 4.35 4.00 10.19
N ALA A 21 4.61 2.87 9.54
CA ALA A 21 5.74 2.67 8.65
C ALA A 21 5.62 3.40 7.30
N ILE A 22 4.40 3.74 6.86
CA ILE A 22 4.19 4.52 5.65
C ILE A 22 4.44 5.99 5.98
N LYS A 23 5.49 6.56 5.39
CA LYS A 23 5.95 7.92 5.67
C LYS A 23 6.24 8.68 4.37
N PRO A 24 6.18 10.03 4.42
CA PRO A 24 6.68 10.85 3.33
C PRO A 24 8.21 10.94 3.38
N TYR A 25 8.84 10.90 2.20
CA TYR A 25 10.25 11.08 1.96
C TYR A 25 10.47 12.02 0.79
N THR A 26 11.56 12.76 0.81
CA THR A 26 12.00 13.60 -0.31
C THR A 26 13.36 13.09 -0.74
N ILE A 27 13.50 12.77 -2.03
CA ILE A 27 14.76 12.28 -2.60
C ILE A 27 15.10 13.07 -3.85
N ASP A 28 16.40 13.23 -4.09
CA ASP A 28 16.92 13.77 -5.33
C ASP A 28 17.48 12.62 -6.19
N ARG A 29 17.17 12.63 -7.49
CA ARG A 29 17.60 11.61 -8.46
C ARG A 29 18.07 12.24 -9.77
N PRO A 30 19.14 11.71 -10.39
CA PRO A 30 19.56 12.19 -11.70
C PRO A 30 18.49 11.87 -12.75
N LEU A 31 18.34 12.76 -13.72
CA LEU A 31 17.51 12.58 -14.92
C LEU A 31 18.43 12.41 -16.14
N ASN A 32 18.01 11.56 -17.07
CA ASN A 32 18.68 11.40 -18.35
C ASN A 32 18.11 12.38 -19.38
N THR A 33 18.81 13.49 -19.56
CA THR A 33 18.46 14.52 -20.55
C THR A 33 18.95 14.20 -21.96
N TYR A 34 19.65 13.08 -22.17
CA TYR A 34 20.15 12.69 -23.49
C TYR A 34 19.01 12.18 -24.38
N PRO A 35 18.68 12.87 -25.49
CA PRO A 35 17.72 12.37 -26.47
C PRO A 35 18.20 11.09 -27.12
N ASP A 36 17.27 10.27 -27.61
CA ASP A 36 17.60 9.15 -28.49
C ASP A 36 18.49 9.62 -29.66
N PRO A 37 19.73 9.10 -29.79
CA PRO A 37 20.67 9.48 -30.83
C PRO A 37 20.10 9.36 -32.25
N ASP A 38 19.19 8.42 -32.49
CA ASP A 38 18.57 8.19 -33.80
C ASP A 38 17.57 9.32 -34.18
N LEU A 39 17.09 10.08 -33.20
CA LEU A 39 16.22 11.25 -33.39
C LEU A 39 17.01 12.56 -33.62
N ILE A 40 18.32 12.57 -33.32
CA ILE A 40 19.20 13.73 -33.51
C ILE A 40 19.60 13.87 -34.99
N LYS A 41 18.69 14.31 -35.86
CA LYS A 41 19.03 14.61 -37.27
C LYS A 41 19.96 15.83 -37.39
N HIS A 42 20.94 15.74 -38.30
CA HIS A 42 22.17 16.54 -38.52
C HIS A 42 22.17 18.09 -38.56
N ASN A 43 21.19 18.80 -38.01
CA ASN A 43 21.26 20.27 -37.89
C ASN A 43 21.63 20.68 -36.47
N LYS A 44 22.94 20.83 -36.19
CA LYS A 44 23.51 21.10 -34.86
C LYS A 44 23.21 22.50 -34.29
N HIS A 45 22.62 23.39 -35.10
CA HIS A 45 22.43 24.82 -34.77
C HIS A 45 20.96 25.26 -34.74
N ALA A 46 20.03 24.32 -34.81
CA ALA A 46 18.60 24.63 -34.70
C ALA A 46 18.08 24.08 -33.38
N ASP A 47 17.34 24.92 -32.65
CA ASP A 47 16.58 24.48 -31.49
C ASP A 47 15.56 23.44 -31.93
N LYS A 48 15.46 22.37 -31.14
CA LYS A 48 14.50 21.30 -31.37
C LYS A 48 13.91 20.85 -30.06
N GLU A 49 12.74 20.25 -30.18
CA GLU A 49 12.10 19.50 -29.12
C GLU A 49 12.59 18.05 -29.18
N TYR A 50 13.07 17.56 -28.06
CA TYR A 50 13.50 16.19 -27.85
C TYR A 50 12.64 15.56 -26.77
N LEU A 51 12.07 14.40 -27.06
CA LEU A 51 11.41 13.58 -26.06
C LEU A 51 12.49 12.91 -25.20
N VAL A 52 12.35 13.02 -23.88
CA VAL A 52 13.21 12.35 -22.91
C VAL A 52 12.36 11.47 -22.01
N GLU A 53 12.84 10.26 -21.74
CA GLU A 53 12.16 9.26 -20.94
C GLU A 53 13.15 8.68 -19.94
N ASP A 54 12.70 8.54 -18.69
CA ASP A 54 13.51 8.09 -17.58
C ASP A 54 12.76 7.02 -16.79
N GLU A 55 13.48 5.99 -16.35
CA GLU A 55 12.99 5.01 -15.39
C GLU A 55 13.85 5.08 -14.14
N ILE A 56 13.28 5.57 -13.04
CA ILE A 56 13.98 5.71 -11.77
C ILE A 56 13.60 4.52 -10.88
N ASN A 57 14.57 3.64 -10.62
CA ASN A 57 14.41 2.55 -9.67
C ASN A 57 14.85 2.97 -8.27
N ILE A 58 13.95 2.84 -7.29
CA ILE A 58 14.19 3.19 -5.89
C ILE A 58 13.95 2.01 -4.94
N HIS A 59 13.86 0.79 -5.46
CA HIS A 59 13.52 -0.42 -4.70
C HIS A 59 14.47 -0.72 -3.55
N ASP A 60 15.76 -0.47 -3.73
CA ASP A 60 16.78 -0.72 -2.71
C ASP A 60 16.62 0.16 -1.46
N GLU A 61 15.98 1.32 -1.61
CA GLU A 61 15.70 2.26 -0.51
C GLU A 61 14.25 2.14 -0.02
N PHE A 62 13.32 1.91 -0.96
CA PHE A 62 11.88 1.85 -0.72
C PHE A 62 11.30 0.59 -1.38
N PRO A 63 11.24 -0.54 -0.67
CA PRO A 63 10.67 -1.78 -1.22
C PRO A 63 9.17 -1.70 -1.53
N PHE A 64 8.49 -0.67 -1.04
CA PHE A 64 7.08 -0.40 -1.30
C PHE A 64 6.84 1.10 -1.38
N ILE A 65 6.17 1.54 -2.45
CA ILE A 65 5.70 2.91 -2.64
C ILE A 65 4.18 2.92 -2.78
N LEU A 66 3.54 3.92 -2.17
CA LEU A 66 2.10 4.14 -2.25
C LEU A 66 1.76 5.27 -3.22
N ASN A 67 2.57 6.33 -3.20
CA ASN A 67 2.38 7.50 -4.05
C ASN A 67 3.72 8.20 -4.33
N VAL A 68 3.81 8.82 -5.50
CA VAL A 68 4.99 9.59 -5.93
C VAL A 68 4.53 10.87 -6.60
N THR A 69 5.17 11.98 -6.26
CA THR A 69 4.95 13.27 -6.91
C THR A 69 6.28 13.94 -7.23
N LEU A 70 6.36 14.57 -8.39
CA LEU A 70 7.48 15.43 -8.77
C LEU A 70 7.32 16.79 -8.07
N GLU A 71 8.29 17.16 -7.24
CA GLU A 71 8.30 18.46 -6.57
C GLU A 71 8.94 19.53 -7.45
N ASP A 72 10.14 19.24 -7.94
CA ASP A 72 10.95 20.15 -8.75
C ASP A 72 11.95 19.37 -9.59
N TYR A 73 12.52 20.00 -10.62
CA TYR A 73 13.51 19.39 -11.50
C TYR A 73 14.24 20.42 -12.33
N GLY A 74 15.45 20.06 -12.77
CA GLY A 74 16.28 20.91 -13.62
C GLY A 74 17.75 20.75 -13.31
N LEU A 75 18.55 21.72 -13.77
CA LEU A 75 19.93 21.86 -13.33
C LEU A 75 19.95 22.38 -11.90
N LEU A 76 20.67 21.69 -11.00
CA LEU A 76 20.80 22.09 -9.61
C LEU A 76 21.96 23.08 -9.44
N GLU A 77 21.65 24.36 -9.24
CA GLU A 77 22.63 25.42 -8.97
C GLU A 77 22.24 26.18 -7.68
N ASP A 78 23.18 26.32 -6.74
CA ASP A 78 22.97 27.04 -5.47
C ASP A 78 21.65 26.64 -4.75
N ASP A 79 21.37 25.33 -4.68
CA ASP A 79 20.15 24.72 -4.12
C ASP A 79 18.83 25.08 -4.84
N MET A 80 18.89 25.60 -6.06
CA MET A 80 17.72 25.89 -6.91
C MET A 80 17.73 25.03 -8.17
N PHE A 81 16.54 24.57 -8.56
CA PHE A 81 16.36 23.88 -9.84
C PHE A 81 16.06 24.89 -10.95
N ILE A 82 16.90 24.85 -11.99
CA ILE A 82 16.76 25.69 -13.18
C ILE A 82 16.30 24.79 -14.33
N SER A 83 15.06 24.98 -14.77
CA SER A 83 14.46 24.26 -15.90
C SER A 83 14.12 25.14 -17.10
N ASP A 84 14.10 26.46 -16.93
CA ASP A 84 13.94 27.44 -18.02
C ASP A 84 15.33 28.00 -18.39
N PHE A 85 15.70 27.92 -19.67
CA PHE A 85 17.00 28.35 -20.19
C PHE A 85 16.90 29.58 -21.10
N ASP A 86 15.81 30.34 -20.97
CA ASP A 86 15.47 31.50 -21.79
C ASP A 86 15.23 31.18 -23.29
N ASP A 87 14.62 32.13 -24.00
CA ASP A 87 14.30 32.03 -25.43
C ASP A 87 13.42 30.84 -25.83
N GLY A 88 12.57 30.38 -24.89
CA GLY A 88 11.68 29.23 -25.10
C GLY A 88 12.39 27.88 -25.03
N ARG A 89 13.65 27.87 -24.59
CA ARG A 89 14.43 26.66 -24.30
C ARG A 89 14.22 26.26 -22.84
N GLY A 90 14.37 24.98 -22.57
CA GLY A 90 14.15 24.47 -21.24
C GLY A 90 13.85 22.99 -21.21
N LEU A 91 13.62 22.53 -20.00
CA LEU A 91 13.26 21.18 -19.69
C LEU A 91 11.87 21.17 -19.06
N THR A 92 11.04 20.23 -19.48
CA THR A 92 9.78 19.92 -18.81
C THR A 92 9.76 18.45 -18.47
N TYR A 93 9.32 18.07 -17.27
CA TYR A 93 9.18 16.66 -16.84
C TYR A 93 7.90 16.45 -16.07
N ASN A 94 7.36 15.24 -16.15
CA ASN A 94 6.24 14.77 -15.35
C ASN A 94 6.46 13.30 -14.97
N VAL A 95 5.95 12.92 -13.79
CA VAL A 95 5.70 11.50 -13.47
C VAL A 95 4.53 11.03 -14.33
N ILE A 96 4.75 9.99 -15.12
CA ILE A 96 3.73 9.39 -15.98
C ILE A 96 3.03 8.25 -15.26
N ASP A 97 3.80 7.38 -14.64
CA ASP A 97 3.31 6.23 -13.89
C ASP A 97 4.34 5.82 -12.83
N TYR A 98 3.93 4.95 -11.92
CA TYR A 98 4.85 4.28 -11.00
C TYR A 98 4.36 2.88 -10.68
N ASN A 99 5.29 1.96 -10.50
CA ASN A 99 4.99 0.59 -10.11
C ASN A 99 5.20 0.40 -8.61
N GLU A 100 4.13 0.14 -7.88
CA GLU A 100 4.14 0.02 -6.42
C GLU A 100 4.99 -1.16 -5.91
N ARG A 101 5.05 -2.26 -6.69
CA ARG A 101 5.78 -3.49 -6.34
C ARG A 101 7.26 -3.41 -6.68
N LEU A 102 7.57 -2.91 -7.88
CA LEU A 102 8.95 -2.79 -8.36
C LEU A 102 9.63 -1.52 -7.84
N SER A 103 8.86 -0.59 -7.29
CA SER A 103 9.32 0.72 -6.87
C SER A 103 10.08 1.45 -7.98
N THR A 104 9.52 1.36 -9.19
CA THR A 104 10.01 2.06 -10.38
C THR A 104 9.09 3.23 -10.69
N ILE A 105 9.67 4.34 -11.11
CA ILE A 105 8.95 5.58 -11.45
C ILE A 105 9.25 5.88 -12.91
N GLU A 106 8.20 5.95 -13.72
CA GLU A 106 8.28 6.30 -15.13
C GLU A 106 8.10 7.81 -15.28
N MET A 107 9.12 8.44 -15.83
CA MET A 107 9.20 9.88 -16.02
C MET A 107 9.26 10.18 -17.52
N ARG A 108 8.56 11.22 -17.94
CA ARG A 108 8.63 11.72 -19.32
C ARG A 108 8.73 13.21 -19.34
N GLY A 109 9.58 13.70 -20.23
CA GLY A 109 9.81 15.11 -20.42
C GLY A 109 10.01 15.53 -21.86
N VAL A 110 10.13 16.83 -22.04
CA VAL A 110 10.52 17.46 -23.30
C VAL A 110 11.66 18.42 -23.01
N LEU A 111 12.78 18.22 -23.70
CA LEU A 111 13.90 19.13 -23.74
C LEU A 111 13.81 19.98 -25.02
N THR A 112 13.76 21.30 -24.86
CA THR A 112 13.79 22.24 -25.98
C THR A 112 15.12 22.98 -25.96
N GLY A 113 15.94 22.81 -26.99
CA GLY A 113 17.25 23.47 -27.07
C GLY A 113 18.17 22.93 -28.15
N GLY A 114 19.42 23.37 -28.10
CA GLY A 114 20.51 22.91 -28.95
C GLY A 114 21.32 21.79 -28.29
N TYR A 115 22.51 21.52 -28.83
CA TYR A 115 23.39 20.46 -28.33
C TYR A 115 24.03 20.80 -26.97
N ALA A 116 24.19 22.09 -26.65
CA ALA A 116 24.77 22.51 -25.37
C ALA A 116 23.82 22.23 -24.20
N GLU A 117 22.52 22.30 -24.46
CA GLU A 117 21.44 22.00 -23.51
C GLU A 117 21.11 20.49 -23.45
N ILE A 118 21.76 19.65 -24.24
CA ILE A 118 21.60 18.18 -24.18
C ILE A 118 22.55 17.54 -23.15
N ASP A 119 23.62 18.24 -22.78
CA ASP A 119 24.74 17.69 -21.99
C ASP A 119 24.79 18.23 -20.54
N PHE A 120 23.64 18.63 -19.98
CA PHE A 120 23.59 19.09 -18.58
C PHE A 120 23.06 18.00 -17.64
N ASP A 121 23.71 17.87 -16.48
CA ASP A 121 23.35 16.94 -15.41
C ASP A 121 22.07 17.42 -14.70
N ALA A 122 20.92 17.04 -15.24
CA ALA A 122 19.63 17.33 -14.62
C ALA A 122 19.38 16.43 -13.41
N THR A 123 18.70 16.99 -12.42
CA THR A 123 18.22 16.26 -11.24
C THR A 123 16.74 16.55 -11.04
N CYS A 124 15.98 15.57 -10.56
CA CYS A 124 14.63 15.77 -10.06
C CYS A 124 14.55 15.55 -8.56
N ARG A 125 13.67 16.31 -7.91
CA ARG A 125 13.23 16.11 -6.53
C ARG A 125 11.88 15.42 -6.51
N LEU A 126 11.83 14.24 -5.91
CA LEU A 126 10.63 13.42 -5.81
C LEU A 126 10.16 13.37 -4.35
N ASN A 127 8.86 13.58 -4.16
CA ASN A 127 8.17 13.30 -2.91
C ASN A 127 7.50 11.94 -2.98
N ILE A 128 7.95 11.01 -2.14
CA ILE A 128 7.51 9.63 -2.07
C ILE A 128 6.74 9.42 -0.78
N GLU A 129 5.56 8.82 -0.88
CA GLU A 129 4.87 8.22 0.25
C GLU A 129 5.05 6.70 0.14
N GLY A 130 5.76 6.09 1.09
CA GLY A 130 6.15 4.69 1.01
C GLY A 130 6.76 4.16 2.30
N ILE A 131 7.37 2.98 2.24
CA ILE A 131 8.04 2.36 3.39
C ILE A 131 9.52 2.18 3.04
N SER A 132 10.41 2.73 3.86
CA SER A 132 11.84 2.52 3.70
C SER A 132 12.22 1.05 3.96
N LYS A 133 13.33 0.60 3.39
CA LYS A 133 13.83 -0.77 3.59
C LYS A 133 13.96 -1.18 5.06
N ASP A 134 14.53 -0.30 5.88
CA ASP A 134 14.72 -0.54 7.31
C ASP A 134 13.41 -0.68 8.09
N ASP A 135 12.35 0.02 7.67
CA ASP A 135 11.03 -0.08 8.29
C ASP A 135 10.25 -1.29 7.73
N TYR A 136 10.43 -1.61 6.45
CA TYR A 136 9.83 -2.77 5.79
C TYR A 136 10.25 -4.09 6.43
N GLU A 137 11.55 -4.24 6.74
CA GLU A 137 12.11 -5.44 7.40
C GLU A 137 11.57 -5.65 8.82
N LYS A 138 11.03 -4.60 9.46
CA LYS A 138 10.49 -4.64 10.83
C LYS A 138 8.98 -4.80 10.88
N LEU A 139 8.30 -4.84 9.73
CA LEU A 139 6.84 -4.95 9.67
C LEU A 139 6.36 -6.24 10.35
N PRO A 140 5.33 -6.16 11.21
CA PRO A 140 4.60 -7.33 11.67
C PRO A 140 4.08 -8.14 10.48
N LEU A 141 4.04 -9.47 10.63
CA LEU A 141 3.60 -10.38 9.57
C LEU A 141 2.23 -10.02 8.97
N HIS A 142 1.30 -9.53 9.78
CA HIS A 142 -0.01 -9.15 9.27
C HIS A 142 0.03 -7.89 8.38
N GLU A 143 0.94 -6.96 8.66
CA GLU A 143 1.10 -5.73 7.86
C GLU A 143 1.76 -6.03 6.52
N SER A 144 2.82 -6.84 6.52
CA SER A 144 3.49 -7.27 5.30
C SER A 144 2.58 -8.10 4.39
N LEU A 145 1.78 -9.01 4.95
CA LEU A 145 0.78 -9.75 4.19
C LEU A 145 -0.31 -8.83 3.61
N ALA A 146 -0.75 -7.82 4.35
CA ALA A 146 -1.78 -6.90 3.84
C ALA A 146 -1.24 -5.95 2.75
N ILE A 147 0.05 -5.59 2.77
CA ILE A 147 0.71 -4.89 1.66
C ILE A 147 0.75 -5.79 0.42
N GLU A 148 1.22 -7.04 0.57
CA GLU A 148 1.24 -7.98 -0.55
C GLU A 148 -0.16 -8.24 -1.12
N ALA A 149 -1.18 -8.33 -0.25
CA ALA A 149 -2.56 -8.48 -0.67
C ALA A 149 -3.07 -7.27 -1.47
N TYR A 150 -2.71 -6.05 -1.05
CA TYR A 150 -3.02 -4.81 -1.76
C TYR A 150 -2.38 -4.79 -3.15
N LEU A 151 -1.10 -5.13 -3.26
CA LEU A 151 -0.39 -5.20 -4.55
C LEU A 151 -1.04 -6.23 -5.50
N LEU A 152 -1.36 -7.41 -4.99
CA LEU A 152 -2.07 -8.44 -5.75
C LEU A 152 -3.48 -7.98 -6.20
N GLU A 153 -4.14 -7.12 -5.42
CA GLU A 153 -5.42 -6.52 -5.80
C GLU A 153 -5.25 -5.54 -6.96
N GLN A 154 -4.22 -4.68 -6.92
CA GLN A 154 -3.91 -3.74 -8.01
C GLN A 154 -3.60 -4.48 -9.32
N GLU A 155 -2.94 -5.64 -9.23
CA GLU A 155 -2.66 -6.55 -10.35
C GLU A 155 -3.89 -7.36 -10.83
N ALA A 156 -5.08 -7.10 -10.27
CA ALA A 156 -6.33 -7.86 -10.52
C ALA A 156 -6.23 -9.36 -10.22
N SER A 157 -5.26 -9.78 -9.40
CA SER A 157 -5.06 -11.16 -8.94
C SER A 157 -5.99 -11.49 -7.76
N TYR A 158 -7.31 -11.33 -7.96
CA TYR A 158 -8.30 -11.32 -6.88
C TYR A 158 -8.31 -12.58 -6.00
N LYS A 159 -8.04 -13.75 -6.59
CA LYS A 159 -7.97 -15.00 -5.82
C LYS A 159 -6.81 -14.98 -4.83
N MET A 160 -5.64 -14.52 -5.26
CA MET A 160 -4.46 -14.43 -4.41
C MET A 160 -4.61 -13.29 -3.41
N ALA A 161 -5.05 -12.10 -3.84
CA ALA A 161 -5.34 -10.97 -2.95
C ALA A 161 -6.29 -11.36 -1.81
N PHE A 162 -7.39 -12.06 -2.13
CA PHE A 162 -8.33 -12.57 -1.12
C PHE A 162 -7.65 -13.48 -0.09
N PHE A 163 -6.88 -14.47 -0.54
CA PHE A 163 -6.17 -15.38 0.36
C PHE A 163 -5.17 -14.64 1.22
N THR A 164 -4.40 -13.73 0.63
CA THR A 164 -3.35 -13.00 1.34
C THR A 164 -3.96 -12.05 2.38
N TYR A 165 -5.05 -11.33 2.07
CA TYR A 165 -5.78 -10.55 3.08
C TYR A 165 -6.35 -11.42 4.21
N PHE A 166 -6.90 -12.59 3.88
CA PHE A 166 -7.40 -13.49 4.89
C PHE A 166 -6.27 -14.07 5.76
N SER A 167 -5.12 -14.38 5.18
CA SER A 167 -3.92 -14.79 5.94
C SER A 167 -3.38 -13.66 6.81
N ALA A 168 -3.45 -12.40 6.37
CA ALA A 168 -3.14 -11.24 7.21
C ALA A 168 -4.08 -11.16 8.42
N ALA A 169 -5.38 -11.38 8.20
CA ALA A 169 -6.37 -11.47 9.27
C ALA A 169 -6.10 -12.63 10.25
N GLU A 170 -5.73 -13.80 9.74
CA GLU A 170 -5.32 -14.95 10.57
C GLU A 170 -4.06 -14.65 11.39
N ALA A 171 -3.09 -13.92 10.82
CA ALA A 171 -1.87 -13.52 11.50
C ALA A 171 -2.16 -12.60 12.71
N ILE A 172 -3.15 -11.70 12.63
CA ILE A 172 -3.60 -10.89 13.78
C ILE A 172 -4.17 -11.78 14.89
N VAL A 173 -5.03 -12.73 14.52
CA VAL A 173 -5.62 -13.66 15.49
C VAL A 173 -4.53 -14.49 16.16
N ARG A 174 -3.58 -15.00 15.36
CA ARG A 174 -2.43 -15.76 15.86
C ARG A 174 -1.58 -14.94 16.83
N LEU A 175 -1.23 -13.71 16.45
CA LEU A 175 -0.48 -12.78 17.30
C LEU A 175 -1.12 -12.65 18.69
N LYS A 176 -2.45 -12.47 18.73
CA LYS A 176 -3.21 -12.34 19.98
C LYS A 176 -3.30 -13.66 20.75
N THR A 177 -3.53 -14.78 20.07
CA THR A 177 -3.57 -16.08 20.75
C THR A 177 -2.21 -16.49 21.30
N ASP A 178 -1.11 -16.13 20.63
CA ASP A 178 0.24 -16.45 21.10
C ASP A 178 0.59 -15.61 22.34
N GLN A 179 0.14 -14.36 22.43
CA GLN A 179 0.22 -13.56 23.66
C GLN A 179 -0.54 -14.22 24.82
N ILE A 180 -1.76 -14.68 24.57
CA ILE A 180 -2.59 -15.35 25.59
C ILE A 180 -1.96 -16.67 26.06
N LYS A 181 -1.35 -17.44 25.16
CA LYS A 181 -0.65 -18.68 25.52
C LYS A 181 0.47 -18.43 26.53
N LEU A 182 1.27 -17.37 26.32
CA LEU A 182 2.36 -17.00 27.24
C LEU A 182 1.86 -16.64 28.65
N GLU A 183 0.61 -16.18 28.76
CA GLU A 183 -0.05 -15.86 30.03
C GLU A 183 -0.77 -17.06 30.65
N THR A 184 -0.94 -18.15 29.90
CA THR A 184 -1.71 -19.32 30.28
C THR A 184 -0.79 -20.46 30.74
N TYR A 185 -1.34 -21.42 31.48
CA TYR A 185 -0.63 -22.65 31.84
C TYR A 185 -0.20 -23.44 30.59
N PRO A 186 1.05 -23.97 30.53
CA PRO A 186 1.58 -24.71 29.39
C PRO A 186 0.69 -25.85 28.90
N GLU A 187 -0.05 -26.49 29.81
CA GLU A 187 -0.96 -27.60 29.51
C GLU A 187 -2.14 -27.21 28.60
N LEU A 188 -2.49 -25.92 28.55
CA LEU A 188 -3.59 -25.39 27.73
C LEU A 188 -3.12 -24.86 26.37
N GLU A 189 -1.81 -24.69 26.15
CA GLU A 189 -1.26 -24.16 24.90
C GLU A 189 -1.64 -25.02 23.69
N TYR A 190 -1.50 -26.35 23.84
CA TYR A 190 -1.84 -27.30 22.78
C TYR A 190 -3.32 -27.22 22.40
N ALA A 191 -4.20 -27.07 23.39
CA ALA A 191 -5.63 -26.96 23.16
C ALA A 191 -5.96 -25.69 22.38
N ILE A 192 -5.37 -24.55 22.75
CA ILE A 192 -5.57 -23.26 22.07
C ILE A 192 -5.09 -23.33 20.61
N GLU A 193 -3.97 -24.01 20.34
CA GLU A 193 -3.40 -24.12 18.99
C GLU A 193 -4.33 -24.84 17.99
N HIS A 194 -5.06 -25.85 18.44
CA HIS A 194 -5.91 -26.68 17.56
C HIS A 194 -7.36 -26.19 17.46
N LEU A 195 -7.67 -25.05 18.07
CA LEU A 195 -9.01 -24.48 17.97
C LEU A 195 -9.32 -23.97 16.56
N PRO A 196 -10.59 -24.08 16.11
CA PRO A 196 -11.06 -23.41 14.91
C PRO A 196 -10.81 -21.90 14.97
N LEU A 197 -10.55 -21.27 13.80
CA LEU A 197 -10.29 -19.83 13.71
C LEU A 197 -11.36 -18.99 14.41
N THR A 198 -12.64 -19.34 14.27
CA THR A 198 -13.74 -18.62 14.92
C THR A 198 -13.67 -18.66 16.45
N ASP A 199 -13.15 -19.74 17.02
CA ASP A 199 -12.97 -19.87 18.47
C ASP A 199 -11.72 -19.13 18.94
N LYS A 200 -10.65 -19.15 18.14
CA LYS A 200 -9.46 -18.29 18.37
C LYS A 200 -9.82 -16.80 18.36
N VAL A 201 -10.66 -16.35 17.42
CA VAL A 201 -11.18 -14.97 17.38
C VAL A 201 -11.98 -14.62 18.64
N ARG A 202 -12.84 -15.54 19.11
CA ARG A 202 -13.59 -15.35 20.37
C ARG A 202 -12.66 -15.19 21.56
N ILE A 203 -11.67 -16.06 21.70
CA ILE A 203 -10.69 -16.00 22.80
C ILE A 203 -9.91 -14.68 22.74
N ALA A 204 -9.38 -14.32 21.57
CA ALA A 204 -8.67 -13.06 21.36
C ALA A 204 -9.54 -11.83 21.70
N ALA A 205 -10.82 -11.83 21.30
CA ALA A 205 -11.74 -10.75 21.60
C ALA A 205 -12.08 -10.65 23.10
N LYS A 206 -12.32 -11.80 23.77
CA LYS A 206 -12.60 -11.81 25.22
C LYS A 206 -11.44 -11.23 26.02
N HIS A 207 -10.22 -11.61 25.65
CA HIS A 207 -9.00 -11.09 26.26
C HIS A 207 -8.82 -9.59 25.98
N THR A 208 -8.91 -9.18 24.71
CA THR A 208 -8.70 -7.78 24.30
C THR A 208 -9.70 -6.81 24.95
N PHE A 209 -10.97 -7.22 25.07
CA PHE A 209 -12.02 -6.37 25.64
C PHE A 209 -12.32 -6.67 27.12
N GLU A 210 -11.55 -7.55 27.76
CA GLU A 210 -11.69 -7.94 29.16
C GLU A 210 -13.14 -8.32 29.54
N THR A 211 -13.83 -9.06 28.65
CA THR A 211 -15.24 -9.41 28.83
C THR A 211 -15.57 -10.81 28.33
N ASP A 212 -16.36 -11.55 29.09
CA ASP A 212 -16.92 -12.84 28.66
C ASP A 212 -18.15 -12.70 27.76
N LYS A 213 -18.80 -11.52 27.79
CA LYS A 213 -20.08 -11.25 27.13
C LYS A 213 -19.85 -10.47 25.83
N LEU A 214 -19.33 -11.15 24.82
CA LEU A 214 -19.01 -10.54 23.51
C LEU A 214 -20.25 -10.03 22.77
N ASP A 215 -21.43 -10.56 23.07
CA ASP A 215 -22.72 -10.08 22.56
C ASP A 215 -23.02 -8.63 22.95
N THR A 216 -22.40 -8.11 24.01
CA THR A 216 -22.50 -6.70 24.41
C THR A 216 -21.64 -5.76 23.56
N LEU A 217 -20.67 -6.28 22.80
CA LEU A 217 -19.80 -5.47 21.94
C LEU A 217 -20.54 -5.10 20.64
N PRO A 218 -20.76 -3.81 20.35
CA PRO A 218 -21.52 -3.38 19.18
C PRO A 218 -20.99 -3.90 17.84
N LEU A 219 -19.68 -4.15 17.72
CA LEU A 219 -19.07 -4.67 16.48
C LEU A 219 -19.25 -6.18 16.30
N TRP A 220 -19.55 -6.94 17.36
CA TRP A 220 -19.29 -8.38 17.43
C TRP A 220 -20.02 -9.19 16.36
N GLY A 221 -21.31 -8.91 16.17
CA GLY A 221 -22.11 -9.57 15.14
C GLY A 221 -21.57 -9.34 13.73
N GLU A 222 -21.10 -8.13 13.44
CA GLU A 222 -20.53 -7.77 12.14
C GLU A 222 -19.17 -8.44 11.91
N LEU A 223 -18.29 -8.42 12.92
CA LEU A 223 -16.98 -9.09 12.86
C LEU A 223 -17.13 -10.60 12.64
N MET A 224 -17.95 -11.27 13.46
CA MET A 224 -18.12 -12.72 13.33
C MET A 224 -18.84 -13.11 12.04
N GLY A 225 -19.71 -12.24 11.51
CA GLY A 225 -20.28 -12.40 10.18
C GLY A 225 -19.19 -12.42 9.10
N LEU A 226 -18.32 -11.40 9.09
CA LEU A 226 -17.21 -11.32 8.14
C LEU A 226 -16.25 -12.51 8.23
N VAL A 227 -15.80 -12.87 9.44
CA VAL A 227 -14.86 -13.98 9.65
C VAL A 227 -15.45 -15.28 9.11
N LYS A 228 -16.74 -15.57 9.39
CA LYS A 228 -17.40 -16.78 8.89
C LYS A 228 -17.53 -16.78 7.37
N THR A 229 -17.95 -15.67 6.78
CA THR A 229 -18.09 -15.55 5.32
C THR A 229 -16.74 -15.74 4.63
N CYS A 230 -15.70 -15.03 5.08
CA CYS A 230 -14.36 -15.14 4.50
C CYS A 230 -13.76 -16.54 4.68
N ASN A 231 -13.93 -17.15 5.86
CA ASN A 231 -13.47 -18.52 6.12
C ASN A 231 -14.19 -19.55 5.22
N SER A 232 -15.50 -19.38 4.98
CA SER A 232 -16.25 -20.24 4.06
C SER A 232 -15.67 -20.18 2.65
N ILE A 233 -15.49 -18.95 2.12
CA ILE A 233 -14.91 -18.74 0.78
C ILE A 233 -13.49 -19.31 0.73
N ARG A 234 -12.65 -19.03 1.73
CA ARG A 234 -11.28 -19.57 1.83
C ARG A 234 -11.27 -21.09 1.73
N ASN A 235 -12.15 -21.78 2.46
CA ASN A 235 -12.22 -23.23 2.46
C ASN A 235 -12.75 -23.78 1.13
N GLU A 236 -13.75 -23.13 0.52
CA GLU A 236 -14.22 -23.48 -0.82
C GLU A 236 -13.09 -23.37 -1.86
N ILE A 237 -12.25 -22.34 -1.76
CA ILE A 237 -11.12 -22.19 -2.66
C ILE A 237 -10.05 -23.27 -2.39
N ALA A 238 -9.68 -23.49 -1.12
CA ALA A 238 -8.65 -24.45 -0.72
C ALA A 238 -9.01 -25.90 -1.12
N HIS A 239 -10.29 -26.23 -1.14
CA HIS A 239 -10.79 -27.54 -1.57
C HIS A 239 -11.18 -27.62 -3.05
N GLY A 240 -10.95 -26.56 -3.83
CA GLY A 240 -11.29 -26.54 -5.26
C GLY A 240 -12.81 -26.62 -5.54
N LEU A 241 -13.64 -26.23 -4.58
CA LEU A 241 -15.10 -26.29 -4.65
C LEU A 241 -15.72 -25.02 -5.22
N ILE A 242 -14.97 -23.91 -5.23
CA ILE A 242 -15.47 -22.65 -5.75
C ILE A 242 -15.66 -22.72 -7.27
N ARG A 243 -16.92 -22.55 -7.72
CA ARG A 243 -17.30 -22.66 -9.14
C ARG A 243 -17.30 -21.33 -9.89
N ARG A 244 -17.25 -20.21 -9.15
CA ARG A 244 -17.24 -18.85 -9.69
C ARG A 244 -15.86 -18.23 -9.53
N SER A 245 -15.52 -17.30 -10.42
CA SER A 245 -14.37 -16.42 -10.21
C SER A 245 -14.60 -15.50 -9.02
N LEU A 246 -13.53 -15.21 -8.28
CA LEU A 246 -13.55 -14.13 -7.29
C LEU A 246 -13.56 -12.78 -8.02
N THR A 247 -14.19 -11.81 -7.38
CA THR A 247 -14.34 -10.44 -7.85
C THR A 247 -13.71 -9.48 -6.86
N SER A 248 -13.53 -8.21 -7.26
CA SER A 248 -13.09 -7.14 -6.36
C SER A 248 -13.95 -7.03 -5.09
N LYS A 249 -15.25 -7.36 -5.18
CA LYS A 249 -16.14 -7.39 -4.02
C LYS A 249 -15.73 -8.45 -2.98
N ASP A 250 -15.31 -9.63 -3.43
CA ASP A 250 -14.85 -10.69 -2.53
C ASP A 250 -13.56 -10.27 -1.82
N VAL A 251 -12.66 -9.62 -2.55
CA VAL A 251 -11.42 -9.05 -2.01
C VAL A 251 -11.73 -7.97 -0.98
N ALA A 252 -12.68 -7.07 -1.29
CA ALA A 252 -13.12 -6.02 -0.36
C ALA A 252 -13.71 -6.59 0.95
N ASP A 253 -14.41 -7.73 0.90
CA ASP A 253 -14.90 -8.41 2.11
C ASP A 253 -13.72 -8.96 2.95
N ALA A 254 -12.69 -9.51 2.32
CA ALA A 254 -11.47 -9.96 3.00
C ALA A 254 -10.64 -8.81 3.57
N ALA A 255 -10.46 -7.73 2.80
CA ALA A 255 -9.83 -6.49 3.25
C ALA A 255 -10.59 -5.86 4.42
N ALA A 256 -11.93 -5.84 4.38
CA ALA A 256 -12.75 -5.40 5.50
C ALA A 256 -12.60 -6.32 6.72
N CYS A 257 -12.51 -7.64 6.53
CA CYS A 257 -12.23 -8.58 7.62
C CYS A 257 -10.89 -8.26 8.29
N TYR A 258 -9.84 -8.03 7.50
CA TYR A 258 -8.53 -7.60 7.98
C TYR A 258 -8.62 -6.29 8.79
N ILE A 259 -9.19 -5.23 8.20
CA ILE A 259 -9.34 -3.93 8.86
C ILE A 259 -10.09 -4.07 10.19
N VAL A 260 -11.22 -4.78 10.20
CA VAL A 260 -12.04 -4.90 11.42
C VAL A 260 -11.31 -5.70 12.49
N LEU A 261 -10.60 -6.77 12.13
CA LEU A 261 -9.79 -7.54 13.10
C LEU A 261 -8.62 -6.73 13.64
N GLN A 262 -7.90 -6.00 12.79
CA GLN A 262 -6.79 -5.14 13.21
C GLN A 262 -7.31 -4.11 14.21
N GLN A 263 -8.36 -3.39 13.85
CA GLN A 263 -8.88 -2.32 14.68
C GLN A 263 -9.57 -2.82 15.96
N ALA A 264 -10.21 -3.99 15.93
CA ALA A 264 -10.83 -4.58 17.11
C ALA A 264 -9.82 -5.23 18.06
N LEU A 265 -8.85 -5.98 17.55
CA LEU A 265 -7.96 -6.81 18.37
C LEU A 265 -6.63 -6.14 18.71
N ILE A 266 -6.09 -5.31 17.81
CA ILE A 266 -4.85 -4.57 18.06
C ILE A 266 -5.19 -3.23 18.72
N ASN A 267 -6.11 -2.46 18.13
CA ASN A 267 -6.45 -1.12 18.61
C ASN A 267 -7.63 -1.06 19.59
N ALA A 268 -8.16 -2.23 19.99
CA ALA A 268 -9.25 -2.37 20.98
C ALA A 268 -10.48 -1.48 20.69
N LEU A 269 -10.84 -1.26 19.42
CA LEU A 269 -12.00 -0.44 19.06
C LEU A 269 -13.29 -1.25 19.12
N PRO A 270 -14.27 -0.89 19.99
CA PRO A 270 -15.43 -1.74 20.27
C PRO A 270 -16.60 -1.57 19.29
N SER A 271 -16.49 -0.70 18.27
CA SER A 271 -17.65 -0.35 17.43
C SER A 271 -17.27 0.05 16.00
N MET A 272 -18.07 -0.38 15.03
CA MET A 272 -17.87 -0.03 13.62
C MET A 272 -17.89 1.47 13.30
N PRO A 273 -18.73 2.32 13.92
CA PRO A 273 -18.68 3.76 13.66
C PRO A 273 -17.33 4.40 14.01
N LYS A 274 -16.64 3.90 15.05
CA LYS A 274 -15.28 4.35 15.41
C LYS A 274 -14.27 3.92 14.34
N ILE A 275 -14.33 2.66 13.91
CA ILE A 275 -13.46 2.13 12.84
C ILE A 275 -13.63 2.95 11.56
N VAL A 276 -14.88 3.14 11.10
CA VAL A 276 -15.18 3.94 9.89
C VAL A 276 -14.69 5.39 10.01
N LYS A 277 -14.67 5.97 11.22
CA LYS A 277 -14.20 7.35 11.42
C LYS A 277 -12.69 7.50 11.13
N ILE A 278 -11.89 6.46 11.38
CA ILE A 278 -10.45 6.46 11.12
C ILE A 278 -10.17 6.56 9.62
N TYR A 279 -10.90 5.79 8.83
CA TYR A 279 -10.72 5.71 7.37
C TYR A 279 -11.50 6.73 6.56
N LYS A 280 -12.23 7.63 7.21
CA LYS A 280 -12.88 8.73 6.49
C LYS A 280 -11.83 9.76 6.10
N PRO A 281 -11.79 10.22 4.84
CA PRO A 281 -10.90 11.30 4.45
C PRO A 281 -11.17 12.49 5.36
N GLN A 282 -10.17 12.90 6.15
CA GLN A 282 -10.27 14.13 6.91
C GLN A 282 -10.41 15.25 5.89
N ARG A 283 -11.53 15.98 5.91
CA ARG A 283 -11.66 17.22 5.13
C ARG A 283 -10.50 18.12 5.55
N ARG A 284 -9.43 18.18 4.74
CA ARG A 284 -8.43 19.22 4.85
C ARG A 284 -9.19 20.53 4.73
N ARG A 285 -9.31 21.26 5.85
CA ARG A 285 -9.82 22.63 5.82
C ARG A 285 -8.83 23.40 4.94
N ARG A 286 -9.26 23.71 3.72
CA ARG A 286 -8.63 24.72 2.89
C ARG A 286 -8.76 26.07 3.58
#